data_AF-N8WVL8-F1
#
_entry.id   AF-N8WVL8-F1
#
_cell.length_a   1.000
_cell.length_b   1.000
_cell.length_c   1.000
_cell.angle_alpha   90.00
_cell.angle_beta   90.00
_cell.angle_gamma   90.00
#
_symmetry.space_group_name_H-M   'P 1'
#
loop_
_entity.id
_entity.type
_entity.pdbx_description
1 polymer ?
#
loop_
_entity_poly.entity_id
_entity_poly.type
_entity_poly.pdbx_seq_one_letter_code
_entity_poly.pdbx_strand_id
1 'polypeptide(L)' 'MNASNDPLHGKKLADILDELLDYFDGFEGLSRKIEIRCFCIDPSVKSSLRFLRTTPWAREKVESLYLYVLRQKAKQKS' A
#
# COMPACT_ATOMS: atom_id res chain seq x y z
N MET A 1 11.39 24.80 -12.62
CA MET A 1 10.09 24.43 -12.02
C MET A 1 10.19 22.97 -11.63
N ASN A 2 10.61 22.65 -10.40
CA ASN A 2 10.67 21.26 -9.96
C ASN A 2 9.23 20.79 -9.84
N ALA A 3 8.81 19.91 -10.75
CA ALA A 3 7.56 19.20 -10.60
C ALA A 3 7.63 18.47 -9.26
N SER A 4 6.87 18.95 -8.28
CA SER A 4 6.52 18.17 -7.09
C SER A 4 5.68 17.01 -7.59
N ASN A 5 6.36 16.02 -8.14
CA ASN A 5 5.79 14.79 -8.66
C ASN A 5 5.51 13.89 -7.46
N ASP A 6 4.70 14.40 -6.52
CA ASP A 6 4.29 13.66 -5.34
C ASP A 6 3.56 12.42 -5.85
N PRO A 7 4.18 11.23 -5.76
CA PRO A 7 3.66 10.03 -6.41
C PRO A 7 2.37 9.52 -5.75
N LEU A 8 1.96 10.16 -4.65
CA LEU A 8 0.73 9.91 -3.92
C LEU A 8 -0.34 10.96 -4.18
N HIS A 9 -0.05 12.05 -4.90
CA HIS A 9 -1.01 13.13 -5.08
C HIS A 9 -2.23 12.63 -5.88
N GLY A 10 -3.39 12.61 -5.22
CA GLY A 10 -4.67 12.15 -5.80
C GLY A 10 -4.89 10.63 -5.81
N LYS A 11 -3.99 9.82 -5.24
CA LYS A 11 -4.19 8.36 -5.14
C LYS A 11 -5.16 8.01 -4.02
N LYS A 12 -6.16 7.18 -4.30
CA LYS A 12 -7.06 6.67 -3.27
C LYS A 12 -6.35 5.55 -2.50
N LEU A 13 -6.66 5.44 -1.21
CA LEU A 13 -6.15 4.35 -0.38
C LEU A 13 -6.54 2.94 -0.91
N ALA A 14 -7.68 2.85 -1.63
CA ALA A 14 -8.09 1.65 -2.33
C ALA A 14 -7.09 1.28 -3.44
N ASP A 15 -6.79 2.22 -4.32
CA ASP A 15 -5.84 2.02 -5.43
C ASP A 15 -4.45 1.63 -4.91
N ILE A 16 -3.99 2.29 -3.83
CA ILE A 16 -2.71 1.96 -3.17
C ILE A 16 -2.71 0.52 -2.68
N LEU A 17 -3.79 0.09 -2.00
CA LEU A 17 -3.90 -1.26 -1.48
C LEU A 17 -3.95 -2.29 -2.62
N ASP A 18 -4.74 -2.04 -3.66
CA ASP A 18 -4.87 -2.94 -4.81
C ASP A 18 -3.53 -3.10 -5.55
N GLU A 19 -2.79 -2.00 -5.79
CA GLU A 19 -1.46 -2.06 -6.41
C GLU A 19 -0.42 -2.79 -5.56
N LEU A 20 -0.52 -2.70 -4.23
CA LEU A 20 0.34 -3.44 -3.32
C LEU A 20 0.00 -4.94 -3.31
N LEU A 21 -1.28 -5.29 -3.35
CA LEU A 21 -1.71 -6.67 -3.45
C LEU A 21 -1.25 -7.28 -4.78
N ASP A 22 -1.39 -6.56 -5.89
CA ASP A 22 -0.87 -6.98 -7.20
C ASP A 22 0.66 -7.19 -7.17
N TYR A 23 1.41 -6.26 -6.57
CA TYR A 23 2.87 -6.36 -6.50
C TYR A 23 3.39 -7.50 -5.59
N PHE A 24 2.63 -7.89 -4.58
CA PHE A 24 3.03 -8.90 -3.58
C PHE A 24 2.23 -10.21 -3.69
N ASP A 25 1.55 -10.47 -4.81
CA ASP A 25 0.73 -11.68 -5.03
C ASP A 25 -0.33 -11.90 -3.93
N GLY A 26 -0.96 -10.82 -3.49
CA GLY A 26 -2.09 -10.80 -2.55
C GLY A 26 -1.72 -10.51 -1.09
N PHE A 27 -2.66 -10.82 -0.19
CA PHE A 27 -2.54 -10.49 1.23
C PHE A 27 -1.43 -11.25 1.95
N GLU A 28 -1.10 -12.46 1.49
CA GLU A 28 -0.05 -13.27 2.09
C GLU A 28 1.33 -12.64 1.90
N GLY A 29 1.66 -12.16 0.70
CA GLY A 29 2.91 -11.42 0.47
C GLY A 29 2.91 -10.06 1.17
N LEU A 30 1.77 -9.37 1.18
CA LEU A 30 1.65 -8.08 1.85
C LEU A 30 1.85 -8.18 3.37
N SER A 31 1.21 -9.17 4.02
CA SER A 31 1.33 -9.41 5.47
C SER A 31 2.76 -9.78 5.89
N ARG A 32 3.53 -10.42 5.01
CA ARG A 32 4.97 -10.66 5.24
C ARG A 32 5.82 -9.38 5.21
N LYS A 33 5.34 -8.31 4.57
CA LYS A 33 6.02 -7.00 4.52
C LYS A 33 5.59 -6.07 5.64
N ILE A 34 4.30 -6.10 5.98
CA ILE A 34 3.72 -5.27 7.03
C ILE A 34 2.88 -6.14 7.95
N GLU A 35 3.29 -6.24 9.22
CA GLU A 35 2.58 -6.98 10.25
C GLU A 35 1.32 -6.21 10.68
N ILE A 36 0.31 -6.20 9.82
CA ILE A 36 -1.00 -5.64 10.06
C ILE A 36 -1.98 -6.80 10.19
N ARG A 37 -2.54 -6.94 11.38
CA ARG A 37 -3.41 -8.06 11.76
C ARG A 37 -4.61 -8.25 10.81
N CYS A 38 -5.15 -7.17 10.20
CA CYS A 38 -6.28 -7.31 9.28
C CYS A 38 -5.95 -8.12 8.03
N PHE A 39 -4.69 -8.13 7.57
CA PHE A 39 -4.28 -8.91 6.40
C PHE A 39 -4.12 -10.42 6.69
N CYS A 40 -4.03 -10.82 7.96
CA CYS A 40 -3.87 -12.22 8.35
C CYS A 40 -5.21 -12.88 8.73
N ILE A 41 -6.12 -12.14 9.36
CA ILE A 41 -7.33 -12.72 10.00
C ILE A 41 -8.57 -12.61 9.10
N ASP A 42 -8.75 -11.49 8.38
CA ASP A 42 -9.88 -11.26 7.48
C ASP A 42 -9.39 -10.55 6.21
N PRO A 43 -8.62 -11.26 5.36
CA PRO A 43 -7.99 -10.69 4.18
C PRO A 43 -9.04 -10.33 3.12
N SER A 44 -9.64 -9.15 3.26
CA SER A 44 -10.49 -8.55 2.24
C SER A 44 -10.19 -7.07 2.07
N VAL A 45 -10.33 -6.59 0.84
CA VAL A 45 -10.11 -5.16 0.51
C VAL A 45 -11.04 -4.28 1.32
N LYS A 46 -12.32 -4.66 1.46
CA LYS A 46 -13.32 -3.88 2.20
C LYS A 46 -13.02 -3.78 3.71
N SER A 47 -12.67 -4.90 4.35
CA SER A 47 -12.33 -4.94 5.78
C SER A 47 -11.02 -4.17 6.05
N SER A 48 -10.03 -4.36 5.18
CA SER A 48 -8.76 -3.63 5.21
C SER A 48 -8.96 -2.13 5.08
N LEU A 49 -9.72 -1.66 4.09
CA LEU A 49 -9.96 -0.23 3.91
C LEU A 49 -10.72 0.39 5.07
N ARG A 50 -11.68 -0.33 5.68
CA ARG A 50 -12.35 0.14 6.89
C ARG A 50 -11.36 0.28 8.04
N PHE A 51 -10.49 -0.71 8.25
CA PHE A 51 -9.45 -0.69 9.28
C PHE A 51 -8.44 0.45 9.06
N LEU A 52 -7.88 0.57 7.85
CA LEU A 52 -6.93 1.63 7.49
C LEU A 52 -7.55 3.03 7.57
N ARG A 53 -8.89 3.15 7.46
CA ARG A 53 -9.61 4.41 7.69
C ARG A 53 -9.64 4.81 9.17
N THR A 54 -9.84 3.85 10.07
CA THR A 54 -9.94 4.07 11.52
C THR A 54 -8.61 3.99 12.27
N THR A 55 -7.54 3.53 11.62
CA THR A 55 -6.24 3.27 12.24
C THR A 55 -5.13 3.99 11.46
N PRO A 56 -4.83 5.28 11.81
CA PRO A 56 -3.91 6.12 11.04
C PRO A 56 -2.50 5.55 10.89
N TRP A 57 -1.90 5.04 11.97
CA TRP A 57 -0.56 4.45 11.92
C TRP A 57 -0.45 3.27 10.95
N ALA A 58 -1.55 2.53 10.75
CA ALA A 58 -1.58 1.39 9.82
C ALA A 58 -1.65 1.88 8.37
N ARG A 59 -2.41 2.96 8.11
CA ARG A 59 -2.42 3.63 6.81
C ARG A 59 -1.04 4.16 6.44
N GLU A 60 -0.38 4.86 7.35
CA GLU A 60 0.96 5.42 7.13
C GLU A 60 1.98 4.32 6.76
N LYS A 61 1.88 3.14 7.39
CA LYS A 61 2.71 1.97 7.02
C LYS A 61 2.43 1.48 5.60
N VAL A 62 1.17 1.38 5.20
CA VAL A 62 0.76 0.98 3.84
C VAL A 62 1.26 1.99 2.81
N GLU A 63 1.06 3.29 3.05
CA GLU A 63 1.53 4.36 2.16
C GLU A 63 3.07 4.37 2.04
N SER A 64 3.77 4.18 3.16
CA SER A 64 5.24 4.08 3.18
C SER A 64 5.75 2.88 2.37
N LEU A 65 5.10 1.72 2.50
CA LEU A 65 5.43 0.54 1.70
C LEU A 65 5.18 0.79 0.21
N TYR A 66 4.10 1.47 -0.13
CA TYR A 66 3.77 1.81 -1.52
C TYR A 66 4.82 2.75 -2.13
N LEU A 67 5.29 3.77 -1.39
CA LEU A 67 6.42 4.61 -1.83
C LEU A 67 7.68 3.80 -2.12
N TYR A 68 7.98 2.81 -1.27
CA TYR A 68 9.10 1.90 -1.51
C TYR A 68 8.91 1.10 -2.81
N VAL A 69 7.72 0.52 -3.03
CA VAL A 69 7.39 -0.24 -4.25
C VAL A 69 7.51 0.63 -5.49
N LEU A 70 7.02 1.88 -5.45
CA LEU A 70 7.15 2.81 -6.58
C LEU A 70 8.62 3.09 -6.93
N ARG A 71 9.50 3.25 -5.93
CA ARG A 71 10.94 3.41 -6.17
C ARG A 71 11.55 2.15 -6.80
N GLN A 72 11.12 0.95 -6.39
CA GLN A 72 11.59 -0.31 -7.02
C GLN A 72 11.11 -0.44 -8.46
N LYS A 73 9.83 -0.13 -8.74
CA LYS A 73 9.27 -0.13 -10.10
C LYS A 73 10.01 0.88 -11.01
N ALA A 74 10.34 2.06 -10.49
CA ALA A 74 11.10 3.07 -11.24
C ALA A 74 12.53 2.60 -11.58
N LYS A 75 13.22 1.91 -10.66
CA LYS A 75 14.55 1.33 -10.91
C LYS A 75 14.56 0.25 -11.98
N GLN A 76 13.53 -0.61 -12.01
CA GLN A 76 13.42 -1.69 -13.00
C GLN A 76 13.15 -1.19 -14.43
N LYS A 77 12.75 0.07 -14.59
CA LYS A 77 12.43 0.68 -15.88
C LYS A 77 13.61 1.44 -16.49
N SER A 78 14.76 1.48 -15.83
CA SER A 78 16.00 2.13 -16.29
C SER A 78 17.06 1.12 -16.69
#